data_AF-A0A091AVD0-F1
#
_entry.id   AF-A0A091AVD0-F1
#
_cell.length_a   1.000
_cell.length_b   1.000
_cell.length_c   1.000
_cell.angle_alpha   90.00
_cell.angle_beta   90.00
_cell.angle_gamma   90.00
#
_symmetry.space_group_name_H-M   'P 1'
#
loop_
_entity.id
_entity.type
_entity.pdbx_description
1 polymer ?
#
loop_
_entity_poly.entity_id
_entity_poly.type
_entity_poly.pdbx_seq_one_letter_code
_entity_poly.pdbx_strand_id
1 'polypeptide(L)'
;MTTPPDLDVLQAKLKQALQDVEDAEHARDAANLARMKVAGQLNTLQKSLAAAAPEASSAADPQVAALARIEWLVMHGKPDPAAAAAAKDAEMNAPMPSRAVLEAVIAGKRNFTKEQLEFSVGETMVLTGWQMTPIELMEKGEKWLAQQVLKQSTAGAN
;
A
#
# COMPACT_ATOMS: atom_id res chain seq x y z
N MET A 1 -61.41 7.78 0.05
CA MET A 1 -61.02 6.73 1.00
C MET A 1 -59.77 6.07 0.45
N THR A 2 -58.60 6.40 0.98
CA THR A 2 -57.33 5.76 0.64
C THR A 2 -57.23 4.46 1.42
N THR A 3 -57.28 3.32 0.72
CA THR A 3 -57.07 1.99 1.31
C THR A 3 -55.69 1.94 1.97
N PRO A 4 -55.56 1.46 3.22
CA PRO A 4 -54.25 1.37 3.86
C PRO A 4 -53.34 0.46 3.04
N PRO A 5 -52.05 0.81 2.89
CA PRO A 5 -51.11 -0.02 2.15
C PRO A 5 -50.99 -1.39 2.82
N ASP A 6 -50.91 -2.42 1.98
CA ASP A 6 -50.75 -3.82 2.41
C ASP A 6 -49.52 -3.96 3.32
N LEU A 7 -49.67 -4.70 4.41
CA LEU A 7 -48.65 -4.87 5.45
C LEU A 7 -47.37 -5.46 4.85
N ASP A 8 -47.50 -6.37 3.88
CA ASP A 8 -46.37 -7.00 3.20
C ASP A 8 -45.57 -6.00 2.37
N VAL A 9 -46.24 -5.02 1.76
CA VAL A 9 -45.60 -3.92 1.02
C VAL A 9 -44.84 -3.00 1.97
N LEU A 10 -45.39 -2.74 3.16
CA LEU A 10 -44.68 -1.96 4.18
C LEU A 10 -43.47 -2.70 4.73
N GLN A 11 -43.56 -4.01 4.95
CA GLN A 11 -42.44 -4.84 5.41
C GLN A 11 -41.32 -4.91 4.36
N ALA A 12 -41.66 -5.08 3.08
CA ALA A 12 -40.69 -5.07 1.99
C ALA A 12 -39.97 -3.72 1.88
N LYS A 13 -40.71 -2.60 2.01
CA LYS A 13 -40.14 -1.25 2.01
C LYS A 13 -39.23 -1.00 3.21
N LEU A 14 -39.62 -1.48 4.40
CA LEU A 14 -38.79 -1.37 5.60
C LEU A 14 -37.49 -2.16 5.44
N LYS A 15 -37.56 -3.39 4.91
CA LYS A 15 -36.39 -4.22 4.65
C LYS A 15 -35.45 -3.57 3.63
N GLN A 16 -35.99 -3.02 2.55
CA GLN A 16 -35.20 -2.29 1.56
C GLN A 16 -34.53 -1.06 2.19
N ALA A 17 -35.27 -0.27 2.96
CA ALA A 17 -34.73 0.91 3.63
C ALA A 17 -33.61 0.57 4.63
N LEU A 18 -33.72 -0.56 5.34
CA LEU A 18 -32.65 -1.03 6.23
C LEU A 18 -31.40 -1.43 5.45
N GLN A 19 -31.56 -2.13 4.33
CA GLN A 19 -30.44 -2.47 3.45
C GLN A 19 -29.78 -1.22 2.87
N ASP A 20 -30.57 -0.25 2.40
CA ASP A 20 -30.06 0.99 1.83
C ASP A 20 -29.25 1.80 2.88
N VAL A 21 -29.67 1.77 4.15
CA VAL A 21 -28.93 2.39 5.26
C VAL A 21 -27.62 1.66 5.51
N GLU A 22 -27.61 0.34 5.58
CA GLU A 22 -26.40 -0.46 5.78
C GLU A 22 -25.38 -0.24 4.66
N ASP A 23 -25.84 -0.24 3.40
CA ASP A 23 -25.01 0.03 2.23
C ASP A 23 -24.43 1.46 2.27
N ALA A 24 -25.24 2.45 2.67
CA ALA A 24 -24.81 3.83 2.80
C ALA A 24 -23.77 4.02 3.93
N GLU A 25 -23.93 3.31 5.04
CA GLU A 25 -22.96 3.31 6.15
C GLU A 25 -21.64 2.69 5.72
N HIS A 26 -21.67 1.54 5.05
CA HIS A 26 -20.47 0.91 4.48
C HIS A 26 -19.75 1.82 3.49
N ALA A 27 -20.49 2.48 2.59
CA ALA A 27 -19.91 3.42 1.63
C ALA A 27 -19.26 4.63 2.33
N ARG A 28 -19.91 5.17 3.37
CA ARG A 28 -19.37 6.28 4.17
C ARG A 28 -18.08 5.87 4.89
N ASP A 29 -18.06 4.69 5.50
CA ASP A 29 -16.91 4.21 6.26
C ASP A 29 -15.73 3.91 5.33
N ALA A 30 -15.98 3.34 4.15
CA ALA A 30 -14.97 3.18 3.10
C ALA A 30 -14.39 4.53 2.64
N ALA A 31 -15.24 5.54 2.44
CA ALA A 31 -14.80 6.88 2.07
C ALA A 31 -13.98 7.56 3.17
N ASN A 32 -14.36 7.38 4.44
CA ASN A 32 -13.60 7.88 5.58
C ASN A 32 -12.22 7.24 5.68
N LEU A 33 -12.14 5.91 5.51
CA LEU A 33 -10.87 5.20 5.49
C LEU A 33 -9.96 5.69 4.36
N ALA A 34 -10.50 5.92 3.17
CA ALA A 34 -9.74 6.48 2.05
C ALA A 34 -9.19 7.88 2.37
N ARG A 35 -10.01 8.76 2.97
CA ARG A 35 -9.56 10.10 3.40
C ARG A 35 -8.46 10.04 4.45
N MET A 36 -8.57 9.15 5.44
CA MET A 36 -7.55 8.95 6.46
C MET A 36 -6.22 8.48 5.84
N LYS A 37 -6.27 7.55 4.89
CA LYS A 37 -5.07 7.08 4.16
C LYS A 37 -4.38 8.22 3.42
N VAL A 38 -5.14 9.02 2.68
CA VAL A 38 -4.61 10.18 1.93
C VAL A 38 -4.02 11.21 2.88
N ALA A 39 -4.70 11.54 3.99
CA ALA A 39 -4.18 12.46 4.99
C ALA A 39 -2.86 11.96 5.61
N GLY A 40 -2.76 10.65 5.89
CA GLY A 40 -1.53 10.03 6.37
C GLY A 40 -0.38 10.12 5.36
N GLN A 41 -0.65 9.82 4.09
CA GLN A 41 0.33 9.95 3.01
C GLN A 41 0.83 11.39 2.85
N LEU A 42 -0.09 12.37 2.89
CA LEU A 42 0.26 13.80 2.83
C LEU A 42 1.13 14.23 4.01
N ASN A 43 0.81 13.78 5.23
CA ASN A 43 1.62 14.09 6.40
C ASN A 43 3.03 13.52 6.30
N THR A 44 3.16 12.27 5.84
CA THR A 44 4.47 11.64 5.60
C THR A 44 5.26 12.43 4.57
N LEU A 45 4.66 12.80 3.44
CA LEU A 45 5.31 13.61 2.40
C LEU A 45 5.79 14.95 2.95
N GLN A 46 4.95 15.65 3.72
CA GLN A 46 5.31 16.94 4.34
C GLN A 46 6.50 16.80 5.30
N LYS A 47 6.54 15.74 6.11
CA LYS A 47 7.67 15.45 7.01
C LYS A 47 8.94 15.13 6.23
N SER A 48 8.85 14.33 5.17
CA SER A 48 9.99 14.01 4.30
C SER A 48 10.55 15.26 3.63
N LEU A 49 9.69 16.15 3.12
CA LEU A 49 10.12 17.44 2.57
C LEU A 49 10.79 18.32 3.62
N ALA A 50 10.24 18.37 4.84
CA ALA A 50 10.84 19.13 5.94
C ALA A 50 12.22 18.60 6.36
N ALA A 51 12.42 17.29 6.32
CA ALA A 51 13.72 16.67 6.58
C ALA A 51 14.73 16.88 5.44
N ALA A 52 14.26 16.93 4.19
CA ALA A 52 15.11 17.11 3.02
C ALA A 52 15.54 18.57 2.80
N ALA A 53 14.72 19.53 3.22
CA ALA A 53 14.99 20.97 3.12
C ALA A 53 14.63 21.69 4.42
N PRO A 54 15.37 21.45 5.52
CA PRO A 54 15.12 22.13 6.80
C PRO A 54 15.40 23.64 6.74
N GLU A 55 16.23 24.08 5.79
CA GLU A 55 16.62 25.49 5.60
C GLU A 55 15.57 26.31 4.84
N ALA A 56 14.61 25.66 4.18
CA ALA A 56 13.52 26.34 3.51
C ALA A 56 12.50 26.88 4.53
N SER A 57 11.94 28.06 4.24
CA SER A 57 11.02 28.77 5.13
C SER A 57 9.85 27.89 5.63
N SER A 58 9.63 27.91 6.94
CA SER A 58 8.45 27.30 7.56
C SER A 58 7.25 28.25 7.50
N ALA A 59 6.42 28.10 6.46
CA ALA A 59 5.11 28.76 6.44
C ALA A 59 4.13 28.09 7.43
N ALA A 60 3.15 28.85 7.92
CA ALA A 60 2.10 28.34 8.81
C ALA A 60 1.14 27.38 8.10
N ASP A 61 0.91 27.58 6.80
CA ASP A 61 0.17 26.65 5.96
C ASP A 61 1.10 25.51 5.49
N PRO A 62 0.76 24.24 5.76
CA PRO A 62 1.61 23.10 5.44
C PRO A 62 1.75 22.83 3.93
N GLN A 63 0.77 23.25 3.11
CA GLN A 63 0.88 23.16 1.64
C GLN A 63 1.84 24.23 1.10
N VAL A 64 1.73 25.47 1.60
CA VAL A 64 2.66 26.56 1.24
C VAL A 64 4.08 26.20 1.67
N ALA A 65 4.24 25.64 2.86
CA ALA A 65 5.54 25.22 3.38
C ALA A 65 6.13 24.02 2.61
N ALA A 66 5.29 23.15 2.04
CA ALA A 66 5.75 22.07 1.17
C ALA A 66 6.22 22.62 -0.19
N LEU A 67 5.47 23.56 -0.78
CA LEU A 67 5.85 24.17 -2.06
C LEU A 67 7.18 24.95 -1.95
N ALA A 68 7.35 25.77 -0.91
CA ALA A 68 8.59 26.49 -0.68
C ALA A 68 9.80 25.55 -0.52
N ARG A 69 9.60 24.37 0.10
CA ARG A 69 10.63 23.33 0.21
C ARG A 69 10.98 22.69 -1.12
N ILE A 70 9.98 22.42 -1.95
CA ILE A 70 10.20 21.90 -3.30
C ILE A 70 11.00 22.92 -4.13
N GLU A 71 10.62 24.20 -4.11
CA GLU A 71 11.34 25.27 -4.80
C GLU A 71 12.78 25.39 -4.29
N TRP A 72 12.98 25.33 -2.98
CA TRP A 72 14.31 25.34 -2.39
C TRP A 72 15.16 24.16 -2.85
N LEU A 73 14.61 22.94 -2.87
CA LEU A 73 15.28 21.73 -3.35
C LEU A 73 15.61 21.81 -4.84
N VAL A 74 14.77 22.44 -5.66
CA VAL A 74 15.06 22.65 -7.09
C VAL A 74 16.26 23.59 -7.26
N MET A 75 16.37 24.62 -6.42
CA MET A 75 17.43 25.63 -6.53
C MET A 75 18.75 25.23 -5.86
N HIS A 76 18.68 24.51 -4.74
CA HIS A 76 19.82 24.22 -3.85
C HIS A 76 20.09 22.74 -3.68
N GLY A 77 19.09 21.89 -3.93
CA GLY A 77 19.22 20.46 -3.87
C GLY A 77 20.21 20.00 -4.94
N LYS A 78 21.34 19.48 -4.48
CA LYS A 78 22.18 18.65 -5.33
C LYS A 78 21.72 17.21 -5.13
N PRO A 79 21.35 16.47 -6.18
CA PRO A 79 21.20 15.04 -6.05
C PRO A 79 22.54 14.50 -5.55
N ASP A 80 22.57 13.99 -4.33
CA ASP A 80 23.71 13.24 -3.82
C ASP A 80 23.59 11.82 -4.41
N PRO A 81 24.41 11.47 -5.41
CA PRO A 81 24.31 10.17 -6.05
C PRO A 81 24.64 9.04 -5.08
N ALA A 82 25.45 9.30 -4.05
CA ALA A 82 25.80 8.32 -3.04
C ALA A 82 24.61 8.07 -2.10
N ALA A 83 23.92 9.12 -1.65
CA ALA A 83 22.71 8.98 -0.84
C ALA A 83 21.58 8.30 -1.64
N ALA A 84 21.40 8.65 -2.92
CA ALA A 84 20.41 8.01 -3.78
C ALA A 84 20.72 6.53 -4.04
N ALA A 85 21.99 6.19 -4.26
CA ALA A 85 22.44 4.81 -4.40
C ALA A 85 22.24 4.02 -3.10
N ALA A 86 22.56 4.60 -1.94
CA ALA A 86 22.37 3.97 -0.64
C ALA A 86 20.88 3.74 -0.32
N ALA A 87 20.01 4.70 -0.62
CA ALA A 87 18.57 4.54 -0.45
C ALA A 87 18.01 3.43 -1.34
N LYS A 88 18.45 3.39 -2.61
CA LYS A 88 18.05 2.33 -3.55
C LYS A 88 18.58 0.96 -3.11
N ASP A 89 19.80 0.88 -2.62
CA ASP A 89 20.37 -0.36 -2.11
C ASP A 89 19.61 -0.84 -0.86
N ALA A 90 19.29 0.07 0.07
CA ALA A 90 18.47 -0.23 1.25
C ALA A 90 17.08 -0.75 0.87
N GLU A 91 16.42 -0.17 -0.14
CA GLU A 91 15.13 -0.66 -0.65
C GLU A 91 15.27 -2.06 -1.28
N MET A 92 16.31 -2.28 -2.08
CA MET A 92 16.54 -3.55 -2.78
C MET A 92 16.97 -4.70 -1.84
N ASN A 93 17.44 -4.37 -0.63
CA ASN A 93 17.88 -5.30 0.40
C ASN A 93 16.96 -5.32 1.63
N ALA A 94 15.82 -4.64 1.57
CA ALA A 94 14.85 -4.65 2.67
C ALA A 94 14.34 -6.09 2.90
N PRO A 95 14.06 -6.48 4.16
CA PRO A 95 13.59 -7.83 4.50
C PRO A 95 12.32 -8.25 3.76
N MET A 96 11.39 -7.31 3.56
CA MET A 96 10.22 -7.51 2.70
C MET A 96 10.62 -7.13 1.26
N PRO A 97 10.55 -8.07 0.29
CA PRO A 97 10.94 -7.78 -1.08
C PRO A 97 9.98 -6.79 -1.73
N SER A 98 10.53 -5.70 -2.27
CA SER A 98 9.76 -4.75 -3.06
C SER A 98 9.32 -5.36 -4.39
N ARG A 99 8.36 -4.72 -5.07
CA ARG A 99 7.93 -5.14 -6.41
C ARG A 99 9.09 -5.25 -7.40
N ALA A 100 10.05 -4.32 -7.35
CA ALA A 100 11.23 -4.33 -8.20
C ALA A 100 12.12 -5.56 -7.92
N VAL A 101 12.26 -5.96 -6.64
CA VAL A 101 12.99 -7.18 -6.26
C VAL A 101 12.27 -8.42 -6.81
N LEU A 102 10.95 -8.52 -6.61
CA LEU A 102 10.14 -9.65 -7.09
C LEU A 102 10.26 -9.81 -8.61
N GLU A 103 10.09 -8.73 -9.37
CA GLU A 103 10.22 -8.74 -10.83
C GLU A 103 11.64 -9.12 -11.29
N ALA A 104 12.68 -8.66 -10.59
CA ALA A 104 14.06 -9.01 -10.90
C ALA A 104 14.38 -10.49 -10.63
N VAL A 105 13.83 -11.07 -9.55
CA VAL A 105 13.95 -12.50 -9.25
C VAL A 105 13.22 -13.34 -10.29
N ILE A 106 11.98 -12.97 -10.66
CA ILE A 106 11.20 -13.64 -11.71
C ILE A 106 11.97 -13.65 -13.03
N ALA A 107 12.57 -12.52 -13.40
CA ALA A 107 13.40 -12.38 -14.60
C ALA A 107 14.73 -13.15 -14.52
N GLY A 108 15.09 -13.72 -13.38
CA GLY A 108 16.36 -14.42 -13.15
C GLY A 108 17.57 -13.48 -13.14
N LYS A 109 17.35 -12.18 -12.90
CA LYS A 109 18.43 -11.18 -12.84
C LYS A 109 19.12 -11.15 -11.49
N ARG A 110 18.47 -11.66 -10.44
CA ARG A 110 19.00 -11.83 -9.09
C ARG A 110 18.28 -12.94 -8.35
N ASN A 111 18.83 -13.28 -7.20
CA ASN A 111 18.18 -14.10 -6.17
C ASN A 111 17.71 -13.21 -5.01
N PHE A 112 16.89 -13.75 -4.14
CA PHE A 112 16.53 -13.15 -2.86
C PHE A 112 17.74 -13.09 -1.92
N THR A 113 17.75 -12.10 -1.02
CA THR A 113 18.56 -12.22 0.19
C THR A 113 17.95 -13.26 1.14
N LYS A 114 18.68 -13.65 2.18
CA LYS A 114 18.19 -14.62 3.17
C LYS A 114 16.87 -14.17 3.80
N GLU A 115 16.82 -12.91 4.23
CA GLU A 115 15.64 -12.32 4.88
C GLU A 115 14.45 -12.25 3.92
N GLN A 116 14.70 -11.90 2.66
CA GLN A 116 13.67 -11.85 1.60
C GLN A 116 13.13 -13.24 1.26
N LEU A 117 14.00 -14.26 1.28
CA LEU A 117 13.61 -15.64 1.06
C LEU A 117 12.74 -16.14 2.22
N GLU A 118 13.17 -15.92 3.47
CA GLU A 118 12.42 -16.30 4.68
C GLU A 118 11.02 -15.66 4.67
N PHE A 119 10.94 -14.36 4.36
CA PHE A 119 9.68 -13.67 4.19
C PHE A 119 8.82 -14.28 3.08
N SER A 120 9.39 -14.49 1.89
CA SER A 120 8.65 -14.98 0.72
C SER A 120 8.13 -16.41 0.92
N VAL A 121 8.88 -17.26 1.61
CA VAL A 121 8.43 -18.59 2.01
C VAL A 121 7.26 -18.47 2.99
N GLY A 122 7.38 -17.66 4.04
CA GLY A 122 6.31 -17.44 5.01
C GLY A 122 5.00 -16.94 4.37
N GLU A 123 5.08 -15.91 3.54
CA GLU A 123 3.90 -15.41 2.80
C GLU A 123 3.31 -16.48 1.89
N THR A 124 4.14 -17.26 1.18
CA THR A 124 3.62 -18.30 0.29
C THR A 124 2.96 -19.44 1.07
N MET A 125 3.43 -19.76 2.28
CA MET A 125 2.74 -20.71 3.16
C MET A 125 1.34 -20.21 3.51
N VAL A 126 1.20 -18.91 3.83
CA VAL A 126 -0.11 -18.30 4.09
C VAL A 126 -1.00 -18.36 2.84
N LEU A 127 -0.45 -17.99 1.67
CA LEU A 127 -1.18 -18.00 0.39
C LEU A 127 -1.64 -19.40 -0.04
N THR A 128 -0.86 -20.43 0.28
CA THR A 128 -1.20 -21.83 -0.01
C THR A 128 -2.05 -22.46 1.10
N GLY A 129 -2.45 -21.70 2.12
CA GLY A 129 -3.25 -22.22 3.23
C GLY A 129 -2.53 -23.32 4.02
N TRP A 130 -1.20 -23.21 4.16
CA TRP A 130 -0.35 -24.18 4.86
C TRP A 130 -0.34 -25.59 4.24
N GLN A 131 -0.75 -25.73 2.98
CA GLN A 131 -0.75 -27.01 2.27
C GLN A 131 0.65 -27.51 1.92
N MET A 132 1.65 -26.63 1.93
CA MET A 132 3.05 -26.96 1.65
C MET A 132 3.94 -26.54 2.80
N THR A 133 4.94 -27.36 3.08
CA THR A 133 6.00 -27.10 4.05
C THR A 133 7.04 -26.11 3.48
N PRO A 134 7.84 -25.45 4.33
CA PRO A 134 8.92 -24.56 3.88
C PRO A 134 9.89 -25.24 2.90
N ILE A 135 10.19 -26.53 3.12
CA ILE A 135 11.12 -27.29 2.28
C ILE A 135 10.54 -27.50 0.88
N GLU A 136 9.29 -27.96 0.79
CA GLU A 136 8.60 -28.16 -0.50
C GLU A 136 8.44 -26.84 -1.28
N LEU A 137 8.27 -25.72 -0.57
CA LEU A 137 8.23 -24.39 -1.17
C LEU A 137 9.60 -23.96 -1.72
N MET A 138 10.69 -24.24 -1.00
CA MET A 138 12.05 -23.97 -1.48
C MET A 138 12.40 -24.82 -2.71
N GLU A 139 11.92 -26.07 -2.80
CA GLU A 139 12.11 -26.93 -3.97
C GLU A 139 11.47 -26.38 -5.25
N LYS A 140 10.39 -25.58 -5.14
CA LYS A 140 9.79 -24.87 -6.29
C LYS A 140 10.69 -23.76 -6.84
N GLY A 141 11.62 -23.28 -6.02
CA GLY A 141 12.59 -22.24 -6.35
C GLY A 141 12.06 -20.81 -6.21
N GLU A 142 13.01 -19.88 -6.08
CA GLU A 142 12.75 -18.47 -5.77
C GLU A 142 11.90 -17.75 -6.82
N LYS A 143 12.05 -18.11 -8.11
CA LYS A 143 11.23 -17.56 -9.20
C LYS A 143 9.75 -17.83 -8.99
N TRP A 144 9.41 -19.04 -8.56
CA TRP A 144 8.03 -19.42 -8.33
C TRP A 144 7.47 -18.73 -7.10
N LEU A 145 8.24 -18.63 -6.01
CA LEU A 145 7.88 -17.87 -4.80
C LEU A 145 7.59 -16.41 -5.13
N ALA A 146 8.48 -15.75 -5.88
CA ALA A 146 8.32 -14.36 -6.29
C ALA A 146 7.02 -14.12 -7.10
N GLN A 147 6.63 -15.07 -7.95
CA GLN A 147 5.37 -14.99 -8.69
C GLN A 147 4.15 -15.07 -7.77
N GLN A 148 4.17 -15.90 -6.73
CA GLN A 148 3.03 -16.01 -5.80
C GLN A 148 2.84 -14.71 -5.01
N VAL A 149 3.93 -14.19 -4.44
CA VAL A 149 3.90 -12.93 -3.66
C VAL A 149 3.47 -11.74 -4.54
N LEU A 150 3.97 -11.64 -5.78
CA LEU A 150 3.61 -10.54 -6.68
C LEU A 150 2.12 -10.56 -7.10
N LYS A 151 1.54 -11.75 -7.31
CA LYS A 151 0.11 -11.90 -7.64
C LYS A 151 -0.79 -11.37 -6.52
N GLN A 152 -0.44 -11.60 -5.26
CA GLN A 152 -1.21 -11.07 -4.13
C GLN A 152 -1.03 -9.56 -3.95
N SER A 153 0.18 -9.04 -4.09
CA SER A 153 0.43 -7.59 -4.04
C SER A 153 -0.37 -6.81 -5.10
N THR A 154 -0.66 -7.42 -6.25
CA THR A 154 -1.49 -6.83 -7.32
C THR A 154 -2.99 -7.05 -7.10
N ALA A 155 -3.41 -8.14 -6.45
CA ALA A 155 -4.82 -8.41 -6.13
C ALA A 155 -5.37 -7.52 -5.00
N GLY A 156 -4.52 -7.05 -4.07
CA GLY A 156 -4.90 -6.12 -2.99
C GLY A 156 -4.93 -4.64 -3.39
N ALA A 157 -4.67 -4.32 -4.67
CA ALA A 157 -4.59 -2.95 -5.18
C ALA A 157 -5.85 -2.50 -5.97
N ASN A 158 -6.92 -3.29 -5.95
CA ASN A 158 -8.22 -2.97 -6.55
C ASN A 158 -9.30 -2.78 -5.47
#